data_AF-A0A9Q0L676-F1
#
_entry.id   AF-A0A9Q0L676-F1
#
_cell.length_a   1.000
_cell.length_b   1.000
_cell.length_c   1.000
_cell.angle_alpha   90.00
_cell.angle_beta   90.00
_cell.angle_gamma   90.00
#
_symmetry.space_group_name_H-M   'P 1'
#
loop_
_entity.id
_entity.type
_entity.pdbx_description
1 polymer ?
#
loop_
_entity_poly.entity_id
_entity_poly.type
_entity_poly.pdbx_seq_one_letter_code
_entity_poly.pdbx_strand_id
1 'polypeptide(L)'
;MSSGINLEETFDLGGNKKIVVSKFRGKVQIEIREFYKSGNEWKRTRKGVNLNGDQFKKLMENKKLIDKEFEKLLEEQQTKKLKTDSNKN
;
A
#
# COMPACT_ATOMS: atom_id res chain seq x y z
N MET A 1 28.42 -11.37 3.98
CA MET A 1 27.92 -10.21 3.20
C MET A 1 26.47 -9.98 3.60
N SER A 2 26.22 -9.04 4.52
CA SER A 2 24.85 -8.67 4.90
C SER A 2 24.26 -7.87 3.74
N SER A 3 23.43 -8.51 2.92
CA SER A 3 22.57 -7.85 1.94
C SER A 3 21.44 -7.13 2.69
N GLY A 4 21.80 -6.21 3.59
CA GLY A 4 20.86 -5.50 4.45
C GLY A 4 20.33 -4.29 3.69
N ILE A 5 19.16 -4.43 3.09
CA ILE A 5 18.30 -3.27 2.90
C ILE A 5 18.11 -2.69 4.31
N ASN A 6 18.63 -1.50 4.58
CA ASN A 6 18.31 -0.77 5.79
C ASN A 6 16.83 -0.37 5.67
N LEU A 7 15.95 -1.15 6.32
CA LEU A 7 14.60 -0.73 6.63
C LEU A 7 14.74 0.39 7.65
N GLU A 8 14.65 1.64 7.20
CA GLU A 8 14.81 2.79 8.09
C GLU A 8 13.50 3.01 8.87
N GLU A 9 12.34 2.87 8.22
CA GLU A 9 11.03 2.96 8.87
C GLU A 9 9.96 2.08 8.21
N THR A 10 8.99 1.60 9.00
CA THR A 10 7.86 0.78 8.54
C THR A 10 6.54 1.33 9.08
N PHE A 11 5.53 1.42 8.22
CA PHE A 11 4.18 1.92 8.53
C PHE A 11 3.15 0.82 8.24
N ASP A 12 2.23 0.58 9.17
CA ASP A 12 1.20 -0.44 9.04
C ASP A 12 0.01 0.06 8.22
N LEU A 13 -0.49 -0.76 7.29
CA LEU A 13 -1.71 -0.51 6.50
C LEU A 13 -2.89 -1.40 6.94
N GLY A 14 -2.71 -2.19 7.99
CA GLY A 14 -3.67 -3.15 8.49
C GLY A 14 -3.49 -4.55 7.88
N GLY A 15 -3.93 -5.55 8.65
CA GLY A 15 -3.77 -6.96 8.30
C GLY A 15 -2.29 -7.34 8.21
N ASN A 16 -1.85 -7.73 7.02
CA ASN A 16 -0.46 -8.11 6.75
C ASN A 16 0.23 -7.16 5.76
N LYS A 17 -0.30 -5.97 5.50
CA LYS A 17 0.26 -5.01 4.53
C LYS A 17 1.01 -3.89 5.24
N LYS A 18 2.18 -3.53 4.72
CA LYS A 18 3.02 -2.45 5.28
C LYS A 18 3.61 -1.59 4.18
N ILE A 19 3.92 -0.35 4.52
CA ILE A 19 4.80 0.54 3.77
C ILE A 19 6.18 0.52 4.43
N VAL A 20 7.24 0.40 3.64
CA VAL A 20 8.63 0.47 4.10
C VAL A 20 9.36 1.58 3.38
N VAL A 21 10.02 2.44 4.14
CA VAL A 21 10.98 3.42 3.63
C VAL A 21 12.37 2.83 3.80
N SER A 22 13.09 2.65 2.70
CA SER A 22 14.41 2.02 2.71
C SER A 22 15.40 2.70 1.79
N LYS A 23 16.68 2.34 1.95
CA LYS A 23 17.75 2.69 1.01
C LYS A 23 18.29 1.44 0.33
N PHE A 24 18.32 1.46 -1.00
CA PHE A 24 18.94 0.42 -1.80
C PHE A 24 19.96 1.05 -2.76
N ARG A 25 21.23 0.67 -2.62
CA ARG A 25 22.35 1.20 -3.43
C ARG A 25 22.37 2.74 -3.47
N GLY A 26 22.23 3.36 -2.30
CA GLY A 26 22.24 4.82 -2.15
C GLY A 26 20.96 5.54 -2.61
N LYS A 27 19.95 4.84 -3.12
CA LYS A 27 18.68 5.42 -3.56
C LYS A 27 17.57 5.13 -2.55
N VAL A 28 16.78 6.15 -2.24
CA VAL A 28 15.57 6.01 -1.42
C VAL A 28 14.51 5.25 -2.20
N GLN A 29 13.84 4.32 -1.52
CA GLN A 29 12.77 3.48 -2.05
C GLN A 29 11.60 3.40 -1.08
N ILE A 30 10.40 3.26 -1.64
CA ILE A 30 9.14 3.09 -0.91
C ILE A 30 8.53 1.76 -1.35
N GLU A 31 8.51 0.76 -0.47
CA GLU A 31 7.87 -0.53 -0.74
C GLU A 31 6.47 -0.55 -0.11
N ILE A 32 5.44 -0.88 -0.89
CA ILE A 32 4.08 -1.12 -0.40
C ILE A 32 3.74 -2.58 -0.67
N ARG A 33 3.66 -3.41 0.38
CA ARG A 33 3.78 -4.87 0.21
C ARG A 33 3.07 -5.68 1.30
N GLU A 34 2.63 -6.89 0.94
CA GLU A 34 2.19 -7.91 1.90
C GLU A 34 3.38 -8.62 2.55
N PHE A 35 3.26 -8.86 3.85
CA PHE A 35 4.18 -9.62 4.66
C PHE A 35 3.51 -10.93 5.10
N TYR A 36 4.32 -11.93 5.42
CA TYR A 36 3.88 -13.16 6.04
C TYR A 36 4.77 -13.45 7.24
N LYS A 37 4.23 -14.19 8.20
CA LYS A 37 4.96 -14.61 9.37
C LYS A 37 5.65 -15.95 9.08
N SER A 38 6.94 -16.02 9.34
CA SER A 38 7.76 -17.24 9.22
C SER A 38 8.48 -17.44 10.55
N GLY A 39 7.91 -18.29 11.41
CA GLY A 39 8.34 -18.40 12.80
C GLY A 39 8.10 -17.09 13.55
N ASN A 40 9.16 -16.48 14.08
CA ASN A 40 9.09 -15.20 14.79
C ASN A 40 9.41 -13.98 13.90
N GLU A 41 9.67 -14.19 12.61
CA GLU A 41 10.06 -13.13 11.68
C GLU A 41 8.93 -12.74 10.72
N TRP A 42 8.81 -11.45 10.44
CA TRP A 42 7.98 -10.94 9.36
C TRP A 42 8.79 -10.84 8.08
N LYS A 43 8.40 -11.61 7.06
CA LYS A 43 9.05 -11.64 5.75
C LYS A 43 8.15 -11.04 4.70
N ARG A 44 8.75 -10.30 3.78
CA ARG A 44 8.04 -9.68 2.67
C ARG A 44 7.70 -10.73 1.60
N THR A 45 6.52 -10.64 1.01
CA THR A 45 6.09 -11.53 -0.10
C THR A 45 6.44 -10.91 -1.46
N ARG A 46 6.17 -11.61 -2.57
CA ARG A 46 6.23 -11.01 -3.93
C ARG A 46 5.05 -10.07 -4.23
N LYS A 47 3.97 -10.09 -3.44
CA LYS A 47 2.79 -9.24 -3.64
C LYS A 47 3.01 -7.83 -3.10
N GLY A 48 3.25 -6.89 -4.00
CA GLY A 48 3.49 -5.49 -3.66
C GLY A 48 4.29 -4.77 -4.73
N VAL A 49 4.45 -3.47 -4.57
CA VAL A 49 5.21 -2.59 -5.47
C VAL A 49 6.37 -1.94 -4.73
N ASN A 50 7.46 -1.66 -5.46
CA ASN A 50 8.57 -0.84 -4.97
C ASN A 50 8.64 0.40 -5.87
N LEU A 51 8.46 1.57 -5.26
CA LEU A 51 8.53 2.85 -5.92
C LEU A 51 9.90 3.46 -5.66
N ASN A 52 10.56 3.89 -6.74
CA ASN A 52 11.70 4.79 -6.58
C ASN A 52 11.24 6.20 -6.16
N GLY A 53 12.18 7.07 -5.82
CA GLY A 53 11.88 8.43 -5.36
C GLY A 53 11.01 9.25 -6.32
N ASP A 54 11.23 9.13 -7.64
CA ASP A 54 10.47 9.92 -8.63
C ASP A 54 9.04 9.41 -8.80
N GLN A 55 8.85 8.09 -8.79
CA GLN A 55 7.54 7.46 -8.80
C GLN A 55 6.74 7.81 -7.55
N PHE A 56 7.39 7.85 -6.38
CA PHE A 56 6.74 8.26 -5.14
C PHE A 56 6.33 9.74 -5.16
N LYS A 57 7.20 10.63 -5.67
CA LYS A 57 6.81 12.05 -5.86
C LYS A 57 5.59 12.19 -6.77
N LYS A 58 5.57 11.47 -7.90
CA LYS A 58 4.41 11.46 -8.81
C LYS A 58 3.14 10.92 -8.16
N LEU A 59 3.24 9.89 -7.31
CA LEU A 59 2.11 9.40 -6.52
C LEU A 59 1.55 10.52 -5.63
N MET A 60 2.42 11.23 -4.90
CA MET A 60 2.02 12.31 -4.00
C MET A 60 1.44 13.53 -4.73
N GLU A 61 2.00 13.89 -5.90
CA GLU A 61 1.45 14.94 -6.77
C GLU A 61 0.02 14.62 -7.22
N ASN A 62 -0.27 13.36 -7.50
CA ASN A 62 -1.60 12.91 -7.91
C ASN A 62 -2.56 12.64 -6.73
N LYS A 63 -2.11 12.77 -5.48
CA LYS A 63 -2.88 12.37 -4.30
C LYS A 63 -4.30 12.94 -4.29
N LYS A 64 -4.45 14.26 -4.53
CA LYS A 64 -5.78 14.90 -4.53
C LYS A 64 -6.74 14.33 -5.58
N LEU A 65 -6.21 13.98 -6.75
CA LEU A 65 -7.01 13.38 -7.82
C LEU A 65 -7.40 11.94 -7.46
N ILE A 66 -6.47 11.19 -6.87
CA ILE A 66 -6.71 9.83 -6.37
C ILE A 66 -7.77 9.86 -5.27
N ASP A 67 -7.65 10.75 -4.28
CA ASP A 67 -8.62 10.89 -3.18
C ASP A 67 -10.02 11.20 -3.75
N LYS A 68 -10.13 12.14 -4.69
CA LYS A 68 -11.40 12.50 -5.31
C LYS A 68 -12.07 11.32 -6.01
N GLU A 69 -11.31 10.57 -6.83
CA GLU A 69 -11.89 9.41 -7.53
C GLU A 69 -12.21 8.26 -6.56
N PHE A 70 -11.40 8.08 -5.52
CA PHE A 70 -11.65 7.08 -4.48
C PHE A 70 -12.98 7.33 -3.77
N GLU A 71 -13.23 8.56 -3.28
CA GLU A 71 -14.48 8.87 -2.56
C GLU A 71 -15.71 8.70 -3.45
N LYS A 72 -15.63 9.18 -4.69
CA LYS A 72 -16.70 8.99 -5.68
C LYS A 72 -17.03 7.50 -5.86
N LEU A 73 -16.03 6.65 -6.05
CA LEU A 73 -16.24 5.21 -6.22
C LEU A 73 -16.74 4.53 -4.94
N LEU A 74 -16.37 5.03 -3.77
CA LEU A 74 -16.84 4.52 -2.48
C LEU A 74 -18.33 4.81 -2.28
N GLU A 75 -18.79 6.01 -2.61
CA GLU A 75 -20.21 6.39 -2.60
C GLU A 75 -21.04 5.53 -3.58
N GLU A 76 -20.51 5.29 -4.79
CA GLU A 76 -21.14 4.41 -5.78
C GLU A 76 -21.31 2.96 -5.28
N GLN A 77 -20.35 2.44 -4.50
CA GLN A 77 -20.43 1.11 -3.92
C GLN A 77 -21.53 1.01 -2.85
N GLN A 78 -21.63 2.03 -1.99
CA GLN A 78 -22.64 2.06 -0.92
C GLN A 78 -24.06 2.15 -1.49
N THR A 79 -24.28 3.01 -2.49
CA THR A 79 -25.58 3.17 -3.14
C THR A 79 -26.03 1.90 -3.87
N LYS A 80 -25.11 1.17 -4.50
CA LYS A 80 -25.42 -0.14 -5.10
C LYS A 80 -25.83 -1.18 -4.05
N LYS A 81 -25.11 -1.23 -2.92
CA LYS A 81 -25.43 -2.16 -1.82
C LYS A 81 -26.84 -1.93 -1.27
N LEU A 82 -27.20 -0.68 -0.98
CA LEU A 82 -28.53 -0.29 -0.49
C LEU A 82 -29.68 -0.69 -1.44
N LYS A 83 -29.48 -0.52 -2.75
CA LYS A 83 -30.47 -0.93 -3.77
C LYS A 83 -30.60 -2.45 -3.88
N THR A 84 -29.52 -3.19 -3.67
CA THR A 84 -29.51 -4.66 -3.75
C THR A 84 -30.22 -5.28 -2.55
N ASP A 85 -30.05 -4.67 -1.37
CA ASP A 85 -30.71 -5.12 -0.13
C ASP A 85 -32.22 -4.79 -0.12
N SER A 86 -32.64 -3.72 -0.81
CA SER A 86 -34.04 -3.30 -0.91
C SER A 86 -34.89 -4.18 -1.84
N ASN A 87 -34.28 -4.84 -2.84
CA ASN A 87 -34.95 -5.70 -3.82
C ASN A 87 -35.10 -7.17 -3.36
N LYS A 88 -34.73 -7.48 -2.11
CA LYS A 88 -34.73 -8.84 -1.56
C LYS A 88 -35.91 -9.15 -0.62
N ASN A 89 -36.86 -8.24 -0.49
CA ASN A 89 -38.10 -8.38 0.29
C ASN A 89 -39.33 -8.38 -0.61
#